data_AF-A0A1X7TQD1-F1
#
_entry.id   AF-A0A1X7TQD1-F1
#
_cell.length_a   1.000
_cell.length_b   1.000
_cell.length_c   1.000
_cell.angle_alpha   90.00
_cell.angle_beta   90.00
_cell.angle_gamma   90.00
#
_symmetry.space_group_name_H-M   'P 1'
#
loop_
_entity.id
_entity.type
_entity.pdbx_description
1 polymer ?
#
loop_
_entity_poly.entity_id
_entity_poly.type
_entity_poly.pdbx_seq_one_letter_code
_entity_poly.pdbx_strand_id
1 'polypeptide(L)'
;MEIIQILHKAAFKVVSQTQTNDDEAEAEEDEKKQETKEEEAKPSPPPVTDPVTVSSSNLKDFVGHPPFISDRLYETTPPGVVMGLAWTSMGGTTLYIETGVAEGRDLSKEERGQGSFLSSKDPKNDFLDKAKIRLHVPEGATPKDGPSAGVTIVSALLSLAMDRPIRQNVPMTGELSLTGKV
;
A
#
# COMPACT_ATOMS: atom_id res chain seq x y z
N MET A 1 2.48 -17.67 -1.92
CA MET A 1 1.52 -18.47 -1.11
C MET A 1 0.07 -18.32 -1.57
N GLU A 2 -0.34 -17.21 -2.19
CA GLU A 2 -1.76 -16.94 -2.52
C GLU A 2 -2.34 -17.76 -3.69
N ILE A 3 -1.54 -18.10 -4.72
CA ILE A 3 -2.02 -18.90 -5.87
C ILE A 3 -2.53 -20.28 -5.45
N ILE A 4 -1.91 -20.89 -4.44
CA ILE A 4 -2.32 -22.21 -3.92
C ILE A 4 -3.69 -22.12 -3.23
N GLN A 5 -3.98 -21.02 -2.53
CA GLN A 5 -5.28 -20.81 -1.89
C GLN A 5 -6.40 -20.61 -2.91
N ILE A 6 -6.12 -19.90 -4.01
CA ILE A 6 -7.07 -19.72 -5.12
C ILE A 6 -7.41 -21.07 -5.72
N LEU A 7 -6.39 -21.87 -6.07
CA LEU A 7 -6.59 -23.20 -6.66
C LEU A 7 -7.35 -24.14 -5.72
N HIS A 8 -7.05 -24.09 -4.42
CA HIS A 8 -7.73 -24.91 -3.42
C HIS A 8 -9.21 -24.54 -3.26
N LYS A 9 -9.55 -23.25 -3.19
CA LYS A 9 -10.95 -22.80 -3.11
C LYS A 9 -11.71 -22.99 -4.42
N ALA A 10 -11.04 -22.82 -5.56
CA ALA A 10 -11.63 -23.13 -6.86
C ALA A 10 -11.95 -24.63 -6.96
N ALA A 11 -11.03 -25.50 -6.56
CA ALA A 11 -11.27 -26.95 -6.48
C ALA A 11 -12.42 -27.28 -5.53
N PHE A 12 -12.47 -26.67 -4.34
CA PHE A 12 -13.57 -26.87 -3.40
C PHE A 12 -14.93 -26.43 -3.98
N LYS A 13 -14.97 -25.29 -4.69
CA LYS A 13 -16.20 -24.80 -5.34
C LYS A 13 -16.68 -25.76 -6.43
N VAL A 14 -15.76 -26.30 -7.24
CA VAL A 14 -16.09 -27.31 -8.26
C VAL A 14 -16.66 -28.57 -7.62
N VAL A 15 -16.02 -29.08 -6.57
CA VAL A 15 -16.49 -30.26 -5.83
C VAL A 15 -17.88 -30.03 -5.21
N SER A 16 -18.13 -28.84 -4.66
CA SER A 16 -19.44 -28.51 -4.09
C SER A 16 -20.54 -28.41 -5.15
N GLN A 17 -20.22 -27.93 -6.37
CA GLN A 17 -21.18 -27.84 -7.47
C GLN A 17 -21.49 -29.21 -8.09
N THR A 18 -20.53 -30.15 -8.09
CA THR A 18 -20.81 -31.53 -8.53
C THR A 18 -21.74 -32.25 -7.55
N GLN A 19 -21.51 -32.13 -6.25
CA GLN A 19 -22.36 -32.80 -5.24
C GLN A 19 -23.80 -32.31 -5.27
N THR A 20 -24.03 -31.00 -5.44
CA THR A 20 -25.40 -30.46 -5.55
C THR A 20 -26.14 -30.94 -6.80
N ASN A 21 -25.43 -31.18 -7.89
CA ASN A 21 -26.03 -31.68 -9.14
C ASN A 21 -26.31 -33.19 -9.07
N ASP A 22 -25.48 -33.94 -8.34
CA ASP A 22 -25.67 -35.37 -8.13
C ASP A 22 -26.83 -35.64 -7.14
N ASP A 23 -26.96 -34.84 -6.06
CA ASP A 23 -28.07 -34.94 -5.08
C ASP A 23 -29.44 -34.59 -5.71
N GLU A 24 -29.49 -33.63 -6.64
CA GLU A 24 -30.71 -33.29 -7.39
C GLU A 24 -31.08 -34.37 -8.42
N ALA A 25 -30.10 -35.07 -8.99
CA ALA A 25 -30.33 -36.19 -9.90
C ALA A 25 -30.77 -37.47 -9.16
N GLU A 26 -30.21 -37.76 -7.98
CA GLU A 26 -30.61 -38.91 -7.15
C GLU A 26 -32.03 -38.74 -6.58
N ALA A 27 -32.46 -37.52 -6.26
CA ALA A 27 -33.84 -37.24 -5.82
C ALA A 27 -34.90 -37.43 -6.92
N GLU A 28 -34.53 -37.36 -8.22
CA GLU A 28 -35.42 -37.68 -9.34
C GLU A 28 -35.40 -39.18 -9.71
N GLU A 29 -34.33 -39.92 -9.38
CA GLU A 29 -34.21 -41.36 -9.71
C GLU A 29 -34.94 -42.28 -8.70
N ASP A 30 -35.16 -41.84 -7.45
CA ASP A 30 -35.81 -42.67 -6.41
C ASP A 30 -37.31 -42.99 -6.67
N GLU A 31 -37.94 -42.34 -7.66
CA GLU A 31 -39.31 -42.68 -8.11
C GLU A 31 -39.39 -43.79 -9.18
N LYS A 32 -38.27 -44.31 -9.71
CA LYS A 32 -38.30 -45.34 -10.76
C LYS A 32 -37.28 -46.47 -10.59
N LYS A 33 -37.81 -47.59 -10.07
CA LYS A 33 -37.56 -49.00 -10.44
C LYS A 33 -36.65 -49.84 -9.53
N GLN A 34 -37.32 -50.83 -8.93
CA GLN A 34 -36.80 -52.16 -8.60
C GLN A 34 -36.45 -52.98 -9.87
N GLU A 35 -35.52 -53.93 -9.67
CA GLU A 35 -35.18 -55.14 -10.47
C GLU A 35 -33.97 -55.15 -11.46
N THR A 36 -32.90 -55.81 -10.99
CA THR A 36 -31.94 -56.76 -11.64
C THR A 36 -31.00 -56.33 -12.79
N LYS A 37 -29.67 -56.32 -12.55
CA LYS A 37 -28.66 -57.37 -12.87
C LYS A 37 -27.23 -56.80 -12.77
N GLU A 38 -26.30 -57.60 -12.23
CA GLU A 38 -24.85 -57.31 -12.23
C GLU A 38 -24.29 -57.26 -13.66
N GLU A 39 -23.77 -56.11 -14.07
CA GLU A 39 -22.90 -55.94 -15.23
C GLU A 39 -21.72 -55.06 -14.81
N GLU A 40 -20.49 -55.55 -15.03
CA GLU A 40 -19.24 -54.86 -14.66
C GLU A 40 -19.18 -53.45 -15.26
N ALA A 41 -19.33 -52.43 -14.41
CA ALA A 41 -19.21 -51.04 -14.81
C ALA A 41 -17.74 -50.68 -15.10
N LYS A 42 -17.43 -50.44 -16.37
CA LYS A 42 -16.21 -49.70 -16.77
C LYS A 42 -16.24 -48.33 -16.08
N PRO A 43 -15.12 -47.85 -15.50
CA PRO A 43 -15.10 -46.56 -14.84
C PRO A 43 -15.47 -45.47 -15.86
N SER A 44 -16.59 -44.80 -15.62
CA SER A 44 -16.99 -43.63 -16.37
C SER A 44 -15.91 -42.55 -16.24
N PRO A 45 -15.59 -41.82 -17.33
CA PRO A 45 -14.67 -40.68 -17.21
C PRO A 45 -15.24 -39.68 -16.19
N PRO A 46 -14.39 -39.02 -15.38
CA PRO A 46 -14.86 -38.05 -14.40
C PRO A 46 -15.71 -36.98 -15.11
N PRO A 47 -16.79 -36.51 -14.48
CA PRO A 47 -17.66 -35.49 -15.06
C PRO A 47 -16.80 -34.29 -15.45
N VAL A 48 -16.87 -33.90 -16.74
CA VAL A 48 -16.14 -32.75 -17.27
C VAL A 48 -16.79 -31.52 -16.68
N THR A 49 -16.19 -30.99 -15.62
CA THR A 49 -16.65 -29.79 -14.95
C THR A 49 -16.24 -28.56 -15.76
N ASP A 50 -17.17 -27.62 -15.89
CA ASP A 50 -16.92 -26.38 -16.62
C ASP A 50 -15.73 -25.60 -16.02
N PRO A 51 -14.87 -25.00 -16.86
CA PRO A 51 -13.69 -24.29 -16.38
C PRO A 51 -14.07 -23.07 -15.53
N VAL A 52 -13.59 -23.04 -14.29
CA VAL A 52 -13.78 -21.90 -13.39
C VAL A 52 -13.05 -20.68 -13.93
N THR A 53 -13.82 -19.70 -14.42
CA THR A 53 -13.28 -18.45 -14.95
C THR A 53 -13.15 -17.42 -13.82
N VAL A 54 -11.91 -17.07 -13.46
CA VAL A 54 -11.60 -16.06 -12.44
C VAL A 54 -11.48 -14.68 -13.09
N SER A 55 -12.22 -13.69 -12.57
CA SER A 55 -12.24 -12.30 -13.04
C SER A 55 -12.10 -11.33 -11.86
N SER A 56 -11.80 -10.06 -12.12
CA SER A 56 -11.67 -9.04 -11.06
C SER A 56 -12.93 -8.89 -10.18
N SER A 57 -14.10 -9.26 -10.70
CA SER A 57 -15.37 -9.20 -9.96
C SER A 57 -15.54 -10.34 -8.95
N ASN A 58 -15.07 -11.56 -9.26
CA ASN A 58 -15.23 -12.75 -8.42
C ASN A 58 -13.95 -13.11 -7.63
N LEU A 59 -12.85 -12.37 -7.84
CA LEU A 59 -11.58 -12.59 -7.16
C LEU A 59 -11.72 -12.57 -5.63
N LYS A 60 -12.58 -11.71 -5.09
CA LYS A 60 -12.84 -11.61 -3.64
C LYS A 60 -13.40 -12.89 -3.04
N ASP A 61 -14.14 -13.68 -3.80
CA ASP A 61 -14.69 -14.96 -3.33
C ASP A 61 -13.57 -15.98 -3.07
N PHE A 62 -12.45 -15.83 -3.78
CA PHE A 62 -11.29 -16.72 -3.68
C PHE A 62 -10.25 -16.20 -2.69
N VAL A 63 -9.77 -14.96 -2.83
CA VAL A 63 -8.70 -14.43 -1.96
C VAL A 63 -9.21 -13.63 -0.76
N GLY A 64 -10.51 -13.33 -0.70
CA GLY A 64 -11.08 -12.47 0.34
C GLY A 64 -10.94 -10.98 0.02
N HIS A 65 -11.03 -10.16 1.06
CA HIS A 65 -10.94 -8.71 0.91
C HIS A 65 -9.51 -8.30 0.54
N PRO A 66 -9.33 -7.30 -0.34
CA PRO A 66 -8.01 -6.82 -0.71
C PRO A 66 -7.28 -6.30 0.54
N PRO A 67 -6.10 -6.86 0.89
CA PRO A 67 -5.37 -6.44 2.08
C PRO A 67 -4.79 -5.03 1.96
N PHE A 68 -4.60 -4.55 0.72
CA PHE A 68 -4.09 -3.22 0.42
C PHE A 68 -5.09 -2.49 -0.50
N ILE A 69 -5.48 -1.28 -0.11
CA ILE A 69 -6.42 -0.43 -0.87
C ILE A 69 -5.64 0.68 -1.59
N SER A 70 -4.62 1.23 -0.94
CA SER A 70 -3.71 2.22 -1.51
C SER A 70 -2.36 2.18 -0.80
N ASP A 71 -1.27 2.18 -1.56
CA ASP A 71 0.10 2.27 -1.02
C ASP A 71 0.46 3.70 -0.56
N ARG A 72 -0.45 4.66 -0.80
CA ARG A 72 -0.23 6.09 -0.56
C ARG A 72 -0.90 6.54 0.72
N LEU A 73 -0.11 7.06 1.65
CA LEU A 73 -0.60 7.67 2.89
C LEU A 73 -1.29 9.02 2.66
N TYR A 74 -0.80 9.81 1.69
CA TYR A 74 -1.31 11.14 1.38
C TYR A 74 -1.64 11.28 -0.11
N GLU A 75 -2.91 11.54 -0.46
CA GLU A 75 -3.31 11.88 -1.83
C GLU A 75 -2.61 13.15 -2.32
N THR A 76 -2.59 14.17 -1.46
CA THR A 76 -1.83 15.40 -1.63
C THR A 76 -1.07 15.67 -0.34
N THR A 77 0.26 15.80 -0.43
CA THR A 77 1.09 16.06 0.75
C THR A 77 0.87 17.49 1.28
N PRO A 78 0.62 17.66 2.60
CA PRO A 78 0.58 18.98 3.21
C PRO A 78 1.99 19.59 3.31
N PRO A 79 2.10 20.92 3.55
CA PRO A 79 3.36 21.55 3.90
C PRO A 79 4.06 20.84 5.05
N GLY A 80 5.37 20.62 4.90
CA GLY A 80 6.18 19.90 5.89
C GLY A 80 6.20 18.38 5.73
N VAL A 81 5.48 17.82 4.74
CA VAL A 81 5.46 16.39 4.44
C VAL A 81 6.05 16.12 3.06
N VAL A 82 7.07 15.27 3.00
CA VAL A 82 7.79 14.94 1.76
C VAL A 82 7.99 13.44 1.61
N MET A 83 7.79 12.94 0.39
CA MET A 83 8.03 11.55 0.05
C MET A 83 9.54 11.30 -0.17
N GLY A 84 10.11 10.38 0.60
CA GLY A 84 11.49 9.92 0.48
C GLY A 84 11.58 8.47 -0.01
N LEU A 85 12.76 8.11 -0.51
CA LEU A 85 13.12 6.71 -0.78
C LEU A 85 14.06 6.20 0.31
N ALA A 86 13.80 5.00 0.81
CA ALA A 86 14.69 4.28 1.71
C ALA A 86 15.06 2.90 1.15
N TRP A 87 16.18 2.39 1.64
CA TRP A 87 16.63 1.03 1.40
C TRP A 87 16.43 0.19 2.66
N THR A 88 15.73 -0.93 2.50
CA THR A 88 15.50 -1.92 3.55
C THR A 88 16.15 -3.25 3.18
N SER A 89 16.21 -4.20 4.11
CA SER A 89 16.69 -5.56 3.82
C SER A 89 15.84 -6.29 2.79
N MET A 90 14.58 -5.89 2.61
CA MET A 90 13.64 -6.47 1.64
C MET A 90 13.61 -5.72 0.31
N GLY A 91 14.43 -4.67 0.15
CA GLY A 91 14.50 -3.82 -1.05
C GLY A 91 14.17 -2.35 -0.77
N GLY A 92 13.95 -1.59 -1.84
CA GLY A 92 13.59 -0.17 -1.76
C GLY A 92 12.15 0.05 -1.31
N THR A 93 11.93 1.06 -0.48
CA THR A 93 10.60 1.46 -0.01
C THR A 93 10.42 2.98 -0.07
N THR A 94 9.17 3.44 -0.22
CA THR A 94 8.81 4.86 -0.08
C THR A 94 8.38 5.15 1.34
N LEU A 95 8.78 6.30 1.88
CA LEU A 95 8.32 6.77 3.19
C LEU A 95 7.96 8.25 3.14
N TYR A 96 7.17 8.71 4.11
CA TYR A 96 6.88 10.13 4.28
C TYR A 96 7.69 10.67 5.44
N ILE A 97 8.52 11.68 5.17
CA ILE A 97 9.18 12.46 6.20
C ILE A 97 8.25 13.61 6.57
N GLU A 98 7.93 13.72 7.85
CA GLU A 98 7.00 14.71 8.37
C GLU A 98 7.72 15.69 9.28
N THR A 99 7.45 16.97 9.11
CA THR A 99 7.97 18.04 9.94
C THR A 99 6.81 18.87 10.47
N GLY A 100 6.84 19.16 11.76
CA GLY A 100 5.82 19.95 12.43
C GLY A 100 6.42 20.87 13.48
N VAL A 101 5.70 21.93 13.84
CA VAL A 101 6.10 22.79 14.96
C VAL A 101 5.69 22.08 16.26
N ALA A 102 6.63 21.96 17.19
CA ALA A 102 6.39 21.37 18.51
C ALA A 102 5.39 22.25 19.29
N GLU A 103 4.48 21.59 20.02
CA GLU A 103 3.50 22.24 20.89
C GLU A 103 4.15 23.25 21.86
N GLY A 104 3.47 24.39 22.06
CA GLY A 104 3.92 25.50 22.92
C GLY A 104 4.30 26.79 22.20
N ARG A 105 4.22 26.81 20.85
CA ARG A 105 4.33 28.04 20.05
C ARG A 105 3.43 27.96 18.82
N ASP A 106 2.25 28.56 18.91
CA ASP A 106 1.38 28.80 17.75
C ASP A 106 2.00 29.92 16.92
N LEU A 107 2.81 29.54 15.92
CA LEU A 107 3.37 30.48 14.96
C LEU A 107 2.31 30.80 13.91
N SER A 108 2.03 32.08 13.75
CA SER A 108 1.10 32.59 12.73
C SER A 108 1.60 32.20 11.32
N LYS A 109 0.68 32.16 10.34
CA LYS A 109 1.05 31.94 8.93
C LYS A 109 2.05 32.97 8.39
N GLU A 110 2.08 34.15 9.00
CA GLU A 110 2.99 35.24 8.66
C GLU A 110 4.43 34.93 9.10
N GLU A 111 4.59 34.31 10.28
CA GLU A 111 5.88 33.86 10.80
C GLU A 111 6.42 32.62 10.08
N ARG A 112 5.54 31.82 9.49
CA ARG A 112 5.90 30.69 8.61
C ARG A 112 6.37 31.13 7.22
N GLY A 113 6.51 32.43 6.98
CA GLY A 113 7.05 32.99 5.75
C GLY A 113 6.14 32.74 4.55
N GLN A 114 5.28 33.71 4.21
CA GLN A 114 4.64 33.73 2.91
C GLN A 114 5.69 34.01 1.83
N GLY A 115 6.25 32.94 1.26
CA GLY A 115 6.94 32.95 -0.03
C GLY A 115 8.09 33.95 -0.16
N SER A 116 9.28 33.58 0.32
CA SER A 116 10.52 33.91 -0.39
C SER A 116 11.62 32.95 -0.01
N PHE A 117 12.43 32.62 -1.02
CA PHE A 117 13.56 31.70 -1.01
C PHE A 117 14.54 32.04 0.15
N LEU A 118 14.68 31.11 1.12
CA LEU A 118 15.77 30.85 2.09
C LEU A 118 16.68 32.01 2.55
N SER A 119 17.08 31.97 3.82
CA SER A 119 17.91 32.95 4.58
C SER A 119 19.18 33.56 3.89
N SER A 120 19.66 33.03 2.75
CA SER A 120 20.65 33.71 1.89
C SER A 120 20.06 34.75 0.92
N LYS A 121 18.74 34.70 0.67
CA LYS A 121 17.92 35.59 -0.16
C LYS A 121 16.75 36.22 0.60
N ASP A 122 16.29 35.61 1.69
CA ASP A 122 15.34 36.22 2.63
C ASP A 122 15.84 36.18 4.08
N PRO A 123 16.73 37.11 4.47
CA PRO A 123 17.28 37.20 5.82
C PRO A 123 16.25 37.59 6.90
N LYS A 124 14.96 37.74 6.56
CA LYS A 124 13.89 38.02 7.51
C LYS A 124 13.17 36.75 8.01
N ASN A 125 13.41 35.60 7.38
CA ASN A 125 12.77 34.35 7.77
C ASN A 125 13.54 33.64 8.90
N ASP A 126 13.35 34.10 10.12
CA ASP A 126 13.91 33.51 11.34
C ASP A 126 13.14 32.27 11.82
N PHE A 127 12.23 31.71 11.00
CA PHE A 127 11.35 30.62 11.40
C PHE A 127 12.14 29.40 11.87
N LEU A 128 13.14 28.96 11.09
CA LEU A 128 13.93 27.77 11.43
C LEU A 128 14.79 27.97 12.68
N ASP A 129 15.22 29.20 12.97
CA ASP A 129 16.04 29.52 14.13
C ASP A 129 15.21 29.63 15.42
N LYS A 130 13.98 30.15 15.32
CA LYS A 130 13.10 30.36 16.47
C LYS A 130 12.23 29.13 16.73
N ALA A 131 11.72 28.47 15.70
CA ALA A 131 10.75 27.40 15.87
C ALA A 131 11.38 26.14 16.46
N LYS A 132 10.69 25.55 17.44
CA LYS A 132 11.02 24.20 17.90
C LYS A 132 10.38 23.22 16.92
N ILE A 133 11.16 22.60 16.04
CA ILE A 133 10.64 21.70 15.01
C ILE A 133 10.75 20.24 15.48
N ARG A 134 9.70 19.45 15.27
CA ARG A 134 9.71 17.99 15.39
C ARG A 134 9.84 17.40 13.99
N LEU A 135 10.85 16.56 13.81
CA LEU A 135 11.02 15.71 12.64
C LEU A 135 10.53 14.31 13.00
N HIS A 136 9.59 13.79 12.24
CA HIS A 136 9.12 12.41 12.34
C HIS A 136 9.52 11.66 11.07
N VAL A 137 10.21 10.55 11.25
CA VAL A 137 10.59 9.62 10.19
C VAL A 137 9.99 8.25 10.56
N PRO A 138 8.88 7.83 9.94
CA PRO A 138 8.17 6.61 10.32
C PRO A 138 9.03 5.36 10.13
N GLU A 139 8.76 4.31 10.93
CA GLU A 139 9.56 3.09 10.97
C GLU A 139 9.35 2.13 9.78
N GLY A 140 10.35 1.30 9.45
CA GLY A 140 10.30 0.39 8.29
C GLY A 140 11.55 -0.44 7.94
N ALA A 141 12.40 -0.81 8.92
CA ALA A 141 13.67 -1.55 8.77
C ALA A 141 14.90 -0.70 8.39
N THR A 142 16.03 -0.99 9.07
CA THR A 142 17.35 -0.31 9.09
C THR A 142 17.38 1.09 9.76
N PRO A 143 18.48 1.48 10.46
CA PRO A 143 18.61 2.80 11.09
C PRO A 143 18.47 3.90 10.02
N LYS A 144 17.49 4.80 10.19
CA LYS A 144 17.06 5.77 9.16
C LYS A 144 17.89 7.05 9.10
N ASP A 145 19.05 7.03 9.75
CA ASP A 145 20.08 8.06 9.69
C ASP A 145 21.12 7.77 8.60
N GLY A 146 20.68 7.14 7.50
CA GLY A 146 21.51 7.10 6.31
C GLY A 146 21.66 8.52 5.77
N PRO A 147 22.87 8.94 5.33
CA PRO A 147 23.06 10.29 4.79
C PRO A 147 22.09 10.58 3.62
N SER A 148 21.63 9.54 2.93
CA SER A 148 20.71 9.56 1.79
C SER A 148 19.33 10.18 2.03
N ALA A 149 18.94 10.54 3.26
CA ALA A 149 17.71 11.28 3.53
C ALA A 149 17.90 12.82 3.58
N GLY A 150 19.13 13.32 3.43
CA GLY A 150 19.47 14.73 3.62
C GLY A 150 18.63 15.68 2.78
N VAL A 151 18.52 15.43 1.47
CA VAL A 151 17.71 16.27 0.57
C VAL A 151 16.22 16.25 0.93
N THR A 152 15.71 15.10 1.38
CA THR A 152 14.30 14.91 1.76
C THR A 152 13.95 15.66 3.04
N ILE A 153 14.83 15.58 4.04
CA ILE A 153 14.67 16.27 5.33
C ILE A 153 14.70 17.79 5.12
N VAL A 154 15.69 18.30 4.39
CA VAL A 154 15.79 19.74 4.13
C VAL A 154 14.60 20.25 3.32
N SER A 155 14.12 19.46 2.35
CA SER A 155 12.92 19.81 1.59
C SER A 155 11.66 19.85 2.47
N ALA A 156 11.52 18.95 3.44
CA ALA A 156 10.41 18.95 4.40
C ALA A 156 10.46 20.19 5.30
N LEU A 157 11.63 20.50 5.87
CA LEU A 157 11.84 21.71 6.67
C LEU A 157 11.54 22.98 5.88
N LEU A 158 11.98 23.04 4.63
CA LEU A 158 11.73 24.18 3.75
C LEU A 158 10.25 24.32 3.39
N SER A 159 9.59 23.21 3.11
CA SER A 159 8.16 23.15 2.85
C SER A 159 7.35 23.68 4.04
N LEU A 160 7.74 23.30 5.27
CA LEU A 160 7.13 23.80 6.50
C LEU A 160 7.39 25.30 6.70
N ALA A 161 8.62 25.76 6.45
CA ALA A 161 9.06 27.15 6.64
C ALA A 161 8.61 28.12 5.52
N MET A 162 7.91 27.63 4.50
CA MET A 162 7.31 28.41 3.42
C MET A 162 5.79 28.26 3.36
N ASP A 163 5.21 27.46 4.28
CA ASP A 163 3.82 27.01 4.24
C ASP A 163 3.39 26.52 2.84
N ARG A 164 4.29 25.82 2.14
CA ARG A 164 4.09 25.44 0.73
C ARG A 164 4.27 23.94 0.55
N PRO A 165 3.27 23.22 -0.01
CA PRO A 165 3.42 21.80 -0.29
C PRO A 165 4.40 21.56 -1.43
N ILE A 166 5.13 20.44 -1.35
CA ILE A 166 6.02 20.00 -2.41
C ILE A 166 5.21 19.43 -3.59
N ARG A 167 5.84 19.40 -4.76
CA ARG A 167 5.26 18.78 -5.95
C ARG A 167 4.91 17.32 -5.67
N GLN A 168 3.67 16.95 -6.00
CA GLN A 168 3.17 15.59 -5.82
C GLN A 168 3.92 14.61 -6.73
N ASN A 169 4.07 13.37 -6.28
CA ASN A 169 4.68 12.26 -7.03
C ASN A 169 6.17 12.45 -7.35
N VAL A 170 6.89 13.22 -6.53
CA VAL A 170 8.33 13.41 -6.64
C VAL A 170 9.01 12.85 -5.39
N PRO A 171 9.31 11.54 -5.35
CA PRO A 171 10.14 10.98 -4.31
C PRO A 171 11.60 11.42 -4.48
N MET A 172 12.31 11.60 -3.37
CA MET A 172 13.72 12.02 -3.40
C MET A 172 14.59 11.24 -2.40
N THR A 173 15.87 11.13 -2.74
CA THR A 173 16.94 10.59 -1.91
C THR A 173 18.25 11.23 -2.34
N GLY A 174 19.17 11.42 -1.41
CA GLY A 174 20.45 12.09 -1.62
C GLY A 174 21.03 12.57 -0.30
N GLU A 175 22.35 12.43 -0.18
CA GLU A 175 23.10 13.10 0.88
C GLU A 175 23.13 14.60 0.62
N LEU A 176 23.07 15.39 1.68
CA LEU A 176 23.27 16.83 1.57
C LEU A 176 24.48 17.22 2.39
N SER A 177 25.51 17.73 1.70
CA SER A 177 26.68 18.30 2.36
C SER A 177 26.35 19.66 3.00
N LEU A 178 27.18 20.09 3.95
CA LEU A 178 27.09 21.44 4.56
C LEU A 178 27.17 22.58 3.53
N THR A 179 27.81 22.34 2.38
CA THR A 179 27.92 23.33 1.29
C THR A 179 26.71 23.35 0.34
N GLY A 180 25.71 22.50 0.58
CA GLY A 180 24.52 22.38 -0.26
C GLY A 180 24.70 21.54 -1.53
N LYS A 181 25.81 20.78 -1.64
CA LYS A 181 25.99 19.77 -2.70
C LYS A 181 25.28 18.47 -2.34
N VAL A 182 24.73 17.84 -3.37
CA VAL A 182 24.10 16.51 -3.39
C VAL A 182 25.00 15.54 -4.12
#